data_AF-A0A5R1P3X3-F1
#
_entry.id   AF-A0A5R1P3X3-F1
#
_cell.length_a   1.000
_cell.length_b   1.000
_cell.length_c   1.000
_cell.angle_alpha   90.00
_cell.angle_beta   90.00
_cell.angle_gamma   90.00
#
_symmetry.space_group_name_H-M   'P 1'
#
loop_
_entity.id
_entity.type
_entity.pdbx_description
1 polymer ?
#
loop_
_entity_poly.entity_id
_entity_poly.type
_entity_poly.pdbx_seq_one_letter_code
_entity_poly.pdbx_strand_id
1 'polypeptide(L)'
;MIDWSAFLIVSAASLFSAALLVSLYSLGLRLLTTAGRIPLVEPHEFTGAITVLSPKKAAKQVKRARKAAAANPLAPGLKRLALYAGYACFVLCGIAVLYGVYLIVPALHR
;
A
#
# COMPACT_ATOMS: atom_id res chain seq x y z
N MET A 1 -36.85 5.94 -19.11
CA MET A 1 -36.14 4.81 -19.77
C MET A 1 -34.81 4.62 -19.04
N ILE A 2 -34.35 3.40 -18.79
CA ILE A 2 -33.08 3.15 -18.09
C ILE A 2 -31.92 3.62 -18.97
N ASP A 3 -31.03 4.41 -18.39
CA ASP A 3 -29.82 4.87 -19.08
C ASP A 3 -28.69 3.86 -18.88
N TRP A 4 -28.66 2.85 -19.75
CA TRP A 4 -27.63 1.80 -19.75
C TRP A 4 -26.21 2.35 -19.96
N SER A 5 -26.08 3.52 -20.58
CA SER A 5 -24.78 4.16 -20.80
C SER A 5 -24.16 4.65 -19.49
N ALA A 6 -24.97 5.32 -18.65
CA ALA A 6 -24.54 5.79 -17.33
C ALA A 6 -24.07 4.63 -16.43
N PHE A 7 -24.78 3.49 -16.48
CA PHE A 7 -24.38 2.29 -15.74
C PHE A 7 -23.00 1.77 -16.16
N LEU A 8 -22.72 1.68 -17.46
CA LEU A 8 -21.42 1.22 -17.97
C LEU A 8 -20.28 2.17 -17.58
N ILE A 9 -20.53 3.49 -17.63
CA ILE A 9 -19.53 4.49 -17.25
C ILE A 9 -19.15 4.34 -15.77
N VAL A 10 -20.13 4.25 -14.87
CA VAL A 10 -19.88 4.09 -13.43
C VAL A 10 -19.17 2.76 -13.14
N SER A 11 -19.58 1.69 -13.82
CA SER A 11 -18.97 0.37 -13.68
C SER A 11 -17.50 0.38 -14.11
N ALA A 12 -17.18 0.97 -15.27
CA ALA A 12 -15.81 1.09 -15.75
C ALA A 12 -14.98 2.03 -14.85
N ALA A 13 -15.52 3.19 -14.46
CA ALA A 13 -14.84 4.16 -13.62
C ALA A 13 -14.51 3.59 -12.23
N SER A 14 -15.43 2.85 -11.62
CA SER A 14 -15.22 2.21 -10.31
C SER A 14 -14.18 1.09 -10.38
N LEU A 15 -14.25 0.21 -11.39
CA LEU A 15 -13.24 -0.85 -11.60
C LEU A 15 -11.85 -0.26 -11.85
N PHE A 16 -11.76 0.76 -12.71
CA PHE A 16 -10.49 1.43 -13.00
C PHE A 16 -9.92 2.10 -11.76
N SER A 17 -10.75 2.83 -11.01
CA SER A 17 -10.32 3.52 -9.78
C SER A 17 -9.83 2.52 -8.72
N ALA A 18 -10.55 1.40 -8.54
CA ALA A 18 -10.14 0.35 -7.62
C ALA A 18 -8.81 -0.27 -8.04
N ALA A 19 -8.66 -0.64 -9.32
CA ALA A 19 -7.41 -1.18 -9.85
C ALA A 19 -6.25 -0.20 -9.67
N LEU A 20 -6.46 1.08 -10.00
CA LEU A 20 -5.45 2.13 -9.88
C LEU A 20 -4.96 2.29 -8.44
N LEU A 21 -5.87 2.41 -7.47
CA LEU A 21 -5.51 2.57 -6.05
C LEU A 21 -4.76 1.34 -5.51
N VAL A 22 -5.25 0.13 -5.82
CA VAL A 22 -4.60 -1.13 -5.39
C VAL A 22 -3.21 -1.25 -6.00
N SER A 23 -3.06 -0.97 -7.30
CA SER A 23 -1.78 -1.01 -7.99
C SER A 23 -0.80 0.01 -7.41
N LEU A 24 -1.25 1.25 -7.17
CA LEU A 24 -0.40 2.31 -6.63
C LEU A 24 0.06 2.00 -5.20
N TYR A 25 -0.84 1.50 -4.36
CA TYR A 25 -0.51 1.08 -2.99
C TYR A 25 0.44 -0.12 -2.97
N SER A 26 0.17 -1.15 -3.78
CA SER A 26 1.02 -2.33 -3.92
C SER A 26 2.41 -1.98 -4.45
N LEU A 27 2.48 -1.08 -5.44
CA LEU A 27 3.73 -0.54 -5.96
C LEU A 27 4.50 0.23 -4.89
N GLY A 28 3.81 1.07 -4.10
CA GLY A 28 4.40 1.79 -2.97
C GLY A 28 5.05 0.85 -1.95
N LEU A 29 4.34 -0.21 -1.55
CA LEU A 29 4.88 -1.25 -0.66
C LEU A 29 6.10 -1.95 -1.27
N ARG A 30 6.02 -2.32 -2.55
CA ARG A 30 7.12 -2.97 -3.26
C ARG A 30 8.35 -2.08 -3.34
N LEU A 31 8.19 -0.78 -3.62
CA LEU A 31 9.28 0.19 -3.64
C LEU A 31 9.91 0.37 -2.25
N LEU A 32 9.11 0.36 -1.19
CA LEU A 32 9.58 0.42 0.19
C LEU A 32 10.45 -0.80 0.54
N THR A 33 9.99 -2.00 0.19
CA THR A 33 10.78 -3.23 0.38
C THR A 33 12.06 -3.22 -0.45
N THR A 34 12.00 -2.72 -1.69
CA THR A 34 13.14 -2.58 -2.60
C THR A 34 14.19 -1.61 -2.03
N ALA A 35 13.75 -0.55 -1.34
CA ALA A 35 14.65 0.36 -0.64
C ALA A 35 15.25 -0.21 0.66
N GLY A 36 14.89 -1.44 1.05
CA GLY A 36 15.35 -2.10 2.28
C GLY A 36 14.51 -1.76 3.51
N ARG A 37 13.37 -1.07 3.35
CA ARG A 37 12.43 -0.74 4.42
C ARG A 37 11.27 -1.73 4.39
N ILE A 38 11.51 -2.92 4.91
CA ILE A 38 10.50 -3.99 4.95
C ILE A 38 9.52 -3.68 6.09
N PRO A 39 8.21 -3.48 5.82
CA PRO A 39 7.22 -3.24 6.86
C PRO A 39 6.90 -4.54 7.58
N LEU A 40 7.66 -4.85 8.63
CA LEU A 40 7.38 -5.95 9.53
C LEU A 40 7.11 -5.40 10.91
N VAL A 41 5.91 -5.68 11.40
CA VAL A 41 5.52 -5.42 12.78
C VAL A 41 6.05 -6.59 13.61
N GLU A 42 6.76 -6.30 14.70
CA GLU A 42 7.14 -7.34 15.65
C GLU A 42 5.86 -7.93 16.27
N PRO A 43 5.67 -9.26 16.26
CA PRO A 43 4.43 -9.85 16.74
C PRO A 43 4.22 -9.53 18.21
N HIS A 44 3.25 -8.67 18.49
CA HIS A 44 2.76 -8.49 19.85
C HIS A 44 1.72 -9.59 20.11
N GLU A 45 1.89 -10.34 21.19
CA GLU A 45 0.91 -11.36 21.58
C GLU A 45 -0.35 -10.65 22.06
N PHE A 46 -1.34 -10.51 21.16
CA PHE A 46 -2.68 -10.12 21.55
C PHE A 46 -3.35 -11.33 22.20
N THR A 47 -3.89 -11.14 23.40
CA THR A 47 -4.50 -12.16 24.29
C THR A 47 -5.73 -12.87 23.69
N GLY A 48 -6.07 -12.63 22.41
CA GLY A 48 -7.23 -13.21 21.71
C GLY A 48 -7.01 -13.53 20.22
N ALA A 49 -5.79 -13.78 19.74
CA ALA A 49 -5.52 -14.00 18.31
C ALA A 49 -5.75 -15.46 17.82
N ILE A 50 -6.48 -15.62 16.71
CA ILE A 50 -6.80 -16.91 16.04
C ILE A 50 -5.58 -17.56 15.35
N THR A 51 -4.48 -16.84 15.14
CA THR A 51 -3.21 -17.41 14.65
C THR A 51 -2.02 -16.96 15.49
N VAL A 52 -1.75 -17.68 16.58
CA VAL A 52 -0.53 -17.48 17.38
C VAL A 52 0.68 -17.96 16.57
N LEU A 53 1.44 -17.01 16.03
CA LEU A 53 2.73 -17.32 15.42
C LEU A 53 3.71 -17.63 16.56
N SER A 54 4.13 -18.90 16.70
CA SER A 54 5.13 -19.28 17.71
C SER A 54 6.30 -18.29 17.74
N PRO A 55 6.79 -17.85 18.92
CA PRO A 55 7.82 -16.82 19.04
C PRO A 55 9.09 -17.16 18.24
N LYS A 56 9.37 -18.46 18.04
CA LYS A 56 10.46 -18.94 17.19
C LYS A 56 10.26 -18.58 15.70
N LYS A 57 9.03 -18.71 15.18
CA LYS A 57 8.69 -18.36 13.78
C LYS A 57 8.71 -16.84 13.57
N ALA A 58 8.21 -16.07 14.54
CA ALA A 58 8.29 -14.61 14.57
C ALA A 58 9.74 -14.11 14.49
N ALA A 59 10.60 -14.57 15.41
CA ALA A 59 12.01 -14.20 15.43
C ALA A 59 12.74 -14.59 14.14
N LYS A 60 12.39 -15.74 13.53
CA LYS A 60 12.95 -16.18 12.24
C LYS A 60 12.56 -15.25 11.09
N GLN A 61 11.32 -14.76 11.04
CA GLN A 61 10.87 -13.81 10.02
C GLN A 61 11.58 -12.46 10.15
N VAL A 62 11.70 -11.93 11.37
CA VAL A 62 12.46 -10.68 11.64
C VAL A 62 13.92 -10.83 11.20
N LYS A 63 14.58 -11.95 11.55
CA LYS A 63 15.97 -12.21 11.12
C LYS A 63 16.11 -12.30 9.60
N ARG A 64 15.18 -12.98 8.92
CA ARG A 64 15.18 -13.11 7.45
C ARG A 64 15.05 -11.74 6.77
N ALA A 65 14.18 -10.89 7.30
CA ALA A 65 13.97 -9.56 6.76
C ALA A 65 15.16 -8.63 6.99
N ARG A 66 15.77 -8.65 8.18
CA ARG A 66 17.01 -7.90 8.45
C ARG A 66 18.14 -8.34 7.51
N LYS A 67 18.28 -9.65 7.28
CA LYS A 67 19.25 -10.19 6.31
C LYS A 67 18.96 -9.74 4.87
N ALA A 68 17.71 -9.79 4.44
CA ALA A 68 17.30 -9.34 3.11
C ALA A 68 17.55 -7.83 2.91
N ALA A 69 17.29 -7.02 3.93
CA ALA A 69 17.60 -5.59 3.90
C ALA A 69 19.11 -5.31 3.85
N ALA A 70 19.91 -6.08 4.61
CA ALA A 70 21.37 -5.96 4.61
C ALA A 70 22.01 -6.42 3.28
N ALA A 71 21.47 -7.47 2.65
CA ALA A 71 21.93 -8.00 1.38
C ALA A 71 21.49 -7.18 0.15
N ASN A 72 20.92 -5.99 0.35
CA ASN A 72 20.37 -5.20 -0.74
C ASN A 72 21.49 -4.65 -1.67
N PRO A 73 21.55 -5.09 -2.94
CA PRO A 73 22.62 -4.77 -3.88
C PRO A 73 22.54 -3.35 -4.46
N LEU A 74 21.48 -2.59 -4.16
CA LEU A 74 21.29 -1.26 -4.73
C LEU A 74 22.27 -0.24 -4.16
N ALA A 75 22.75 0.65 -5.04
CA ALA A 75 23.52 1.83 -4.65
C ALA A 75 22.71 2.72 -3.68
N PRO A 76 23.37 3.47 -2.77
CA PRO A 76 22.69 4.32 -1.80
C PRO A 76 21.72 5.34 -2.42
N GLY A 77 22.07 5.92 -3.57
CA GLY A 77 21.22 6.86 -4.30
C GLY A 77 19.93 6.21 -4.82
N LEU A 78 20.04 5.00 -5.39
CA LEU A 78 18.89 4.27 -5.92
C LEU A 78 17.95 3.79 -4.82
N LYS A 79 18.49 3.45 -3.64
CA LYS A 79 17.69 3.16 -2.43
C LYS A 79 16.84 4.36 -2.01
N ARG A 80 17.42 5.57 -2.02
CA ARG A 80 16.69 6.82 -1.70
C ARG A 80 15.62 7.11 -2.75
N LEU A 81 15.95 6.95 -4.03
CA LEU A 81 14.98 7.13 -5.12
C LEU A 81 13.79 6.18 -4.95
N ALA A 82 14.04 4.89 -4.68
CA ALA A 82 12.98 3.91 -4.42
C ALA A 82 12.13 4.28 -3.20
N LEU A 83 12.75 4.80 -2.13
CA LEU A 83 12.00 5.31 -0.96
C LEU A 83 11.08 6.47 -1.32
N TYR A 84 11.61 7.50 -1.99
CA TYR A 84 10.81 8.67 -2.35
C TYR A 84 9.72 8.33 -3.36
N ALA A 85 10.00 7.46 -4.32
CA ALA A 85 8.99 6.96 -5.26
C ALA A 85 7.88 6.18 -4.52
N GLY A 86 8.24 5.38 -3.52
CA GLY A 86 7.26 4.69 -2.67
C GLY A 86 6.37 5.66 -1.90
N TYR A 87 6.95 6.70 -1.29
CA TYR A 87 6.18 7.76 -0.61
C TYR A 87 5.31 8.55 -1.57
N ALA A 88 5.81 8.87 -2.78
CA ALA A 88 5.00 9.52 -3.80
C ALA A 88 3.78 8.67 -4.17
N CYS A 89 3.92 7.35 -4.29
CA CYS A 89 2.79 6.46 -4.53
C CYS A 89 1.73 6.54 -3.41
N PHE A 90 2.15 6.52 -2.14
CA PHE A 90 1.20 6.65 -1.02
C PHE A 90 0.53 8.01 -0.95
N VAL A 91 1.27 9.10 -1.23
CA VAL A 91 0.70 10.45 -1.28
C VAL A 91 -0.33 10.57 -2.41
N LEU A 92 0.01 10.09 -3.61
CA LEU A 92 -0.93 10.07 -4.75
C LEU A 92 -2.18 9.25 -4.43
N CYS A 93 -2.02 8.11 -3.74
CA CYS A 93 -3.14 7.28 -3.30
C CYS A 93 -4.03 8.03 -2.29
N GLY A 94 -3.42 8.71 -1.31
CA GLY A 94 -4.14 9.54 -0.34
C GLY A 94 -4.88 10.70 -1.01
N ILE A 95 -4.23 11.41 -1.93
CA ILE A 95 -4.84 12.50 -2.70
C ILE A 95 -6.05 11.98 -3.51
N ALA A 96 -5.90 10.85 -4.19
CA ALA A 96 -6.99 10.27 -4.98
C ALA A 96 -8.19 9.89 -4.09
N VAL A 97 -7.96 9.31 -2.92
CA VAL A 97 -9.02 8.99 -1.95
C VAL A 97 -9.68 10.26 -1.41
N LEU A 98 -8.89 11.25 -0.99
CA LEU A 98 -9.41 12.53 -0.49
C LEU A 98 -10.22 13.26 -1.55
N TYR A 99 -9.79 13.21 -2.80
CA TYR A 99 -10.54 13.76 -3.93
C TYR A 99 -11.86 13.01 -4.15
N GLY A 100 -11.85 11.67 -4.06
CA GLY A 100 -13.08 10.87 -4.09
C GLY A 100 -14.05 11.24 -2.97
N VAL A 101 -13.56 11.40 -1.73
CA VAL A 101 -14.37 11.84 -0.58
C VAL A 101 -14.91 13.25 -0.81
N TYR A 102 -14.07 14.17 -1.30
CA TYR A 102 -14.47 15.53 -1.66
C TYR A 102 -15.66 15.50 -2.62
N LEU A 103 -15.60 14.70 -3.70
CA LEU A 103 -16.66 14.59 -4.70
C LEU A 103 -17.92 13.85 -4.22
N ILE A 104 -17.81 12.96 -3.23
CA ILE A 104 -18.98 12.21 -2.72
C ILE A 104 -19.75 13.03 -1.69
N VAL A 105 -19.05 13.81 -0.86
CA VAL A 105 -19.67 14.54 0.26
C VAL A 105 -20.10 15.94 -0.20
N PRO A 106 -21.41 16.23 -0.34
CA PRO A 106 -21.90 17.53 -0.84
C PRO A 106 -21.63 18.71 0.10
N ALA A 107 -21.28 18.46 1.36
CA ALA A 107 -20.88 19.51 2.28
C ALA A 107 -19.45 20.02 2.00
N LEU A 108 -18.62 19.22 1.31
CA LEU A 108 -17.22 19.56 1.03
C LEU A 108 -17.05 20.25 -0.33
N HIS A 109 -17.93 19.98 -1.29
CA HIS A 109 -17.91 20.59 -2.62
C HIS A 109 -19.29 21.20 -2.92
N ARG A 110 -19.32 22.39 -3.55
CA ARG A 110 -20.55 23.04 -3.99
C ARG A 110 -20.76 22.86 -5.49
#